data_AF-A0A7S3FCS1-F1
#
_entry.id   AF-A0A7S3FCS1-F1
#
_cell.length_a   1.000
_cell.length_b   1.000
_cell.length_c   1.000
_cell.angle_alpha   90.00
_cell.angle_beta   90.00
_cell.angle_gamma   90.00
#
_symmetry.space_group_name_H-M   'P 1'
#
loop_
_entity.id
_entity.type
_entity.pdbx_description
1 polymer ?
#
loop_
_entity_poly.entity_id
_entity_poly.type
_entity_poly.pdbx_seq_one_letter_code
_entity_poly.pdbx_strand_id
1 'polypeptide(L)'
;MREPDEARRELEAIEKELTDEAERVTGEEQTLLADVAGGRVHRVRPAWSELFSSPEARYALFVAAGLQAFQQLVGINTVMYYSAQILRLAGVGDNETALQYGLVISAGNVVGTVVGLLLIDRIGRRPLALWSLAGCFASLCVLALSFHAPRPDGALAFAGLCGYILCFSPGMGPVPWAVQSEVFPPRMRSAGTGVATFVNWAFNFAVAQTFLSMVDGIGKAGTFACFAGLTAVAFAFVLCAVPETKGLSLDEVTHLLR
;
A
#
# COMPACT_ATOMS: atom_id res chain seq x y z
N MET A 1 19.74 51.26 9.35
CA MET A 1 19.79 51.55 7.90
C MET A 1 20.88 50.66 7.33
N ARG A 2 20.52 49.56 6.65
CA ARG A 2 21.51 48.79 5.87
C ARG A 2 21.94 49.68 4.70
N GLU A 3 23.24 49.79 4.47
CA GLU A 3 23.78 50.67 3.43
C GLU A 3 23.31 50.21 2.03
N PRO A 4 22.95 51.14 1.13
CA PRO A 4 22.48 50.83 -0.23
C PRO A 4 23.42 49.92 -1.04
N ASP A 5 24.71 49.91 -0.69
CA ASP A 5 25.75 49.14 -1.38
C ASP A 5 25.78 47.66 -1.00
N GLU A 6 25.33 47.28 0.20
CA GLU A 6 25.19 45.86 0.59
C GLU A 6 24.04 45.20 -0.18
N ALA A 7 22.91 45.88 -0.31
CA ALA A 7 21.75 45.37 -1.04
C ALA A 7 22.04 45.20 -2.54
N ARG A 8 22.86 46.07 -3.13
CA ARG A 8 23.32 45.92 -4.52
C ARG A 8 24.22 44.70 -4.71
N ARG A 9 25.16 44.45 -3.79
CA ARG A 9 26.05 43.28 -3.85
C ARG A 9 25.30 41.96 -3.68
N GLU A 10 24.30 41.91 -2.81
CA GLU A 10 23.44 40.73 -2.65
C GLU A 10 22.62 40.47 -3.92
N LEU A 11 22.06 41.51 -4.55
CA LEU A 11 21.35 41.39 -5.83
C LEU A 11 22.24 40.87 -6.95
N GLU A 12 23.47 41.40 -7.08
CA GLU A 12 24.44 40.95 -8.08
C GLU A 12 24.86 39.49 -7.84
N ALA A 13 24.98 39.06 -6.58
CA ALA A 13 25.29 37.67 -6.23
C ALA A 13 24.14 36.73 -6.62
N ILE A 14 22.89 37.09 -6.32
CA ILE A 14 21.70 36.31 -6.67
C ILE A 14 21.52 36.23 -8.20
N GLU A 15 21.71 37.34 -8.90
CA GLU A 15 21.62 37.38 -10.37
C GLU A 15 22.66 36.47 -11.01
N LYS A 16 23.89 36.47 -10.48
CA LYS A 16 24.95 35.58 -10.95
C LYS A 16 24.64 34.10 -10.69
N GLU A 17 24.12 33.78 -9.51
CA GLU A 17 23.75 32.41 -9.13
C GLU A 17 22.61 31.87 -10.02
N LEU A 18 21.59 32.70 -10.29
CA LEU A 18 20.51 32.37 -11.21
C LEU A 18 20.99 32.17 -12.65
N THR A 19 21.98 32.96 -13.08
CA THR A 19 22.54 32.85 -14.44
C THR A 19 23.36 31.57 -14.59
N ASP A 20 24.22 31.27 -13.61
CA ASP A 20 25.01 30.03 -13.58
C ASP A 20 24.10 28.77 -13.52
N GLU A 21 22.99 28.85 -12.79
CA GLU A 21 22.02 27.75 -12.71
C GLU A 21 21.23 27.58 -14.02
N ALA A 22 20.83 28.68 -14.67
CA ALA A 22 20.19 28.63 -15.98
C ALA A 22 21.12 28.04 -17.05
N GLU A 23 22.41 28.39 -17.05
CA GLU A 23 23.40 27.82 -17.98
C GLU A 23 23.62 26.32 -17.74
N ARG A 24 23.65 25.88 -16.47
CA ARG A 24 23.75 24.44 -16.14
C ARG A 24 22.56 23.64 -16.65
N VAL A 25 21.34 24.11 -16.40
CA VAL A 25 20.10 23.43 -16.84
C VAL A 25 20.05 23.35 -18.37
N THR A 26 20.42 24.44 -19.05
CA THR A 26 20.45 24.48 -20.52
C THR A 26 21.51 23.53 -21.09
N GLY A 27 22.66 23.40 -20.44
CA GLY A 27 23.70 22.45 -20.80
C GLY A 27 23.27 21.00 -20.63
N GLU A 28 22.57 20.65 -19.54
CA GLU A 28 22.01 19.32 -19.33
C GLU A 28 20.94 18.97 -20.38
N GLU A 29 20.04 19.91 -20.69
CA GLU A 29 19.04 19.73 -21.75
C GLU A 29 19.70 19.49 -23.11
N GLN A 30 20.70 20.28 -23.49
CA GLN A 30 21.39 20.11 -24.76
C GLN A 30 22.15 18.78 -24.84
N THR A 31 22.71 18.32 -23.72
CA THR A 31 23.39 17.01 -23.66
C THR A 31 22.40 15.87 -23.81
N LEU A 32 21.24 15.95 -23.14
CA LEU A 32 20.13 15.00 -23.28
C LEU A 32 19.57 14.96 -24.71
N LEU A 33 19.36 16.13 -25.32
CA LEU A 33 18.90 16.25 -26.70
C LEU A 33 19.92 15.71 -27.70
N ALA A 34 21.21 15.89 -27.46
CA ALA A 34 22.28 15.33 -28.27
C ALA A 34 22.34 13.80 -28.18
N ASP A 35 22.10 13.22 -27.00
CA ASP A 35 22.01 11.77 -26.83
C ASP A 35 20.78 11.16 -27.52
N VAL A 36 19.64 11.88 -27.50
CA VAL A 36 18.42 11.52 -28.23
C VAL A 36 18.62 11.62 -29.75
N ALA A 37 19.19 12.73 -30.24
CA ALA A 37 19.42 12.98 -31.66
C ALA A 37 20.53 12.07 -32.24
N GLY A 38 21.53 11.72 -31.43
CA GLY A 38 22.65 10.86 -31.83
C GLY A 38 22.30 9.37 -31.94
N GLY A 39 21.05 8.96 -31.70
CA GLY A 39 20.64 7.56 -31.71
C GLY A 39 21.36 6.71 -30.66
N ARG A 40 22.06 7.35 -29.70
CA ARG A 40 22.65 6.73 -28.51
C ARG A 40 21.62 6.59 -27.40
N VAL A 41 20.35 6.43 -27.78
CA VAL A 41 19.42 5.67 -26.94
C VAL A 41 20.08 4.32 -26.77
N HIS A 42 20.81 4.15 -25.66
CA HIS A 42 21.30 2.87 -25.18
C HIS A 42 20.23 1.86 -25.54
N ARG A 43 20.58 0.76 -26.22
CA ARG A 43 19.64 -0.33 -26.49
C ARG A 43 19.00 -0.73 -25.15
N VAL A 44 17.88 -0.10 -24.81
CA VAL A 44 17.10 -0.41 -23.63
C VAL A 44 16.58 -1.78 -24.01
N ARG A 45 17.09 -2.84 -23.39
CA ARG A 45 16.38 -4.11 -23.53
C ARG A 45 14.96 -3.81 -23.05
N PRO A 46 13.93 -4.38 -23.70
CA PRO A 46 12.57 -4.03 -23.34
C PRO A 46 12.40 -4.19 -21.83
N ALA A 47 11.92 -3.15 -21.15
CA ALA A 47 11.82 -3.09 -19.68
C ALA A 47 11.17 -4.34 -19.08
N TRP A 48 10.25 -4.95 -19.85
CA TRP A 48 9.61 -6.23 -19.58
C TRP A 48 10.57 -7.42 -19.50
N SER A 49 11.57 -7.51 -20.38
CA SER A 49 12.56 -8.59 -20.37
C SER A 49 13.55 -8.47 -19.20
N GLU A 50 13.92 -7.24 -18.83
CA GLU A 50 14.84 -7.00 -17.73
C GLU A 50 14.19 -7.20 -16.36
N LEU A 51 12.88 -6.92 -16.24
CA LEU A 51 12.09 -7.12 -15.02
C LEU A 51 12.17 -8.56 -14.50
N PHE A 52 12.19 -9.54 -15.41
CA PHE A 52 12.28 -10.96 -15.05
C PHE A 52 13.71 -11.53 -15.09
N SER A 53 14.68 -10.76 -15.60
CA SER A 53 16.07 -11.24 -15.76
C SER A 53 16.98 -10.78 -14.63
N SER A 54 16.77 -9.57 -14.09
CA SER A 54 17.64 -9.01 -13.05
C SER A 54 17.23 -9.50 -11.65
N PRO A 55 18.17 -9.97 -10.81
CA PRO A 55 17.88 -10.43 -9.45
C PRO A 55 17.15 -9.37 -8.60
N GLU A 56 17.57 -8.11 -8.71
CA GLU A 56 17.01 -6.99 -7.95
C GLU A 56 15.55 -6.74 -8.34
N ALA A 57 15.25 -6.78 -9.64
CA ALA A 57 13.90 -6.57 -10.13
C ALA A 57 12.97 -7.73 -9.79
N ARG A 58 13.49 -8.95 -9.78
CA ARG A 58 12.73 -10.14 -9.36
C ARG A 58 12.38 -10.06 -7.88
N TYR A 59 13.32 -9.63 -7.04
CA TYR A 59 13.07 -9.43 -5.62
C TYR A 59 12.10 -8.26 -5.39
N ALA A 60 12.29 -7.12 -6.07
CA ALA A 60 11.35 -6.00 -6.05
C ALA A 60 9.93 -6.44 -6.46
N LEU A 61 9.82 -7.24 -7.52
CA LEU A 61 8.55 -7.78 -7.99
C LEU A 61 7.92 -8.73 -6.97
N PHE A 62 8.72 -9.62 -6.38
CA PHE A 62 8.25 -10.52 -5.32
C PHE A 62 7.69 -9.76 -4.12
N VAL A 63 8.41 -8.74 -3.65
CA VAL A 63 7.98 -7.88 -2.53
C VAL A 63 6.73 -7.08 -2.89
N ALA A 64 6.75 -6.34 -3.99
CA ALA A 64 5.64 -5.47 -4.40
C ALA A 64 4.38 -6.26 -4.75
N ALA A 65 4.48 -7.27 -5.62
CA ALA A 65 3.35 -8.10 -5.99
C ALA A 65 2.83 -8.93 -4.81
N GLY A 66 3.72 -9.43 -3.95
CA GLY A 66 3.34 -10.14 -2.73
C GLY A 66 2.57 -9.25 -1.75
N LEU A 67 3.06 -8.04 -1.48
CA LEU A 67 2.33 -7.05 -0.65
C LEU A 67 0.96 -6.71 -1.24
N GLN A 68 0.88 -6.53 -2.56
CA GLN A 68 -0.38 -6.23 -3.25
C GLN A 68 -1.37 -7.40 -3.19
N ALA A 69 -0.90 -8.65 -3.34
CA ALA A 69 -1.72 -9.83 -3.17
C ALA A 69 -2.24 -9.94 -1.72
N PHE A 70 -1.36 -9.80 -0.73
CA PHE A 70 -1.74 -9.89 0.68
C PHE A 70 -2.65 -8.75 1.15
N GLN A 71 -2.51 -7.54 0.60
CA GLN A 71 -3.46 -6.46 0.85
C GLN A 71 -4.91 -6.90 0.55
N GLN A 72 -5.11 -7.65 -0.54
CA GLN A 72 -6.43 -8.13 -0.94
C GLN A 72 -6.85 -9.40 -0.22
N LEU A 73 -5.94 -10.35 -0.01
CA LEU A 73 -6.21 -11.62 0.69
C LEU A 73 -6.58 -11.42 2.17
N VAL A 74 -6.13 -10.32 2.79
CA VAL A 74 -6.55 -9.91 4.14
C VAL A 74 -8.00 -9.42 4.17
N GLY A 75 -8.63 -9.20 3.01
CA GLY A 75 -10.09 -9.07 2.87
C GLY A 75 -10.64 -7.66 2.99
N ILE A 76 -9.83 -6.60 2.79
CA ILE A 76 -10.31 -5.22 2.98
C ILE A 76 -11.49 -4.89 2.07
N ASN A 77 -11.41 -5.21 0.78
CA ASN A 77 -12.47 -4.90 -0.17
C ASN A 77 -13.75 -5.69 0.13
N THR A 78 -13.62 -6.91 0.65
CA THR A 78 -14.76 -7.67 1.18
C THR A 78 -15.44 -6.93 2.33
N VAL A 79 -14.67 -6.44 3.30
CA VAL A 79 -15.21 -5.64 4.39
C VAL A 79 -15.89 -4.37 3.86
N MET A 80 -15.28 -3.69 2.89
CA MET A 80 -15.83 -2.46 2.33
C MET A 80 -17.15 -2.71 1.56
N TYR A 81 -17.20 -3.72 0.70
CA TYR A 81 -18.39 -4.02 -0.10
C TYR A 81 -19.52 -4.65 0.72
N TYR A 82 -19.16 -5.51 1.67
CA TYR A 82 -20.12 -6.36 2.38
C TYR A 82 -20.30 -6.00 3.86
N SER A 83 -19.73 -4.90 4.38
CA SER A 83 -19.87 -4.50 5.80
C SER A 83 -21.31 -4.56 6.32
N ALA A 84 -22.26 -3.90 5.63
CA ALA A 84 -23.67 -3.93 5.98
C ALA A 84 -24.25 -5.36 5.92
N GLN A 85 -23.86 -6.15 4.92
CA GLN A 85 -24.29 -7.55 4.82
C GLN A 85 -23.72 -8.41 5.95
N ILE A 86 -22.45 -8.25 6.31
CA ILE A 86 -21.80 -8.95 7.43
C ILE A 86 -22.52 -8.64 8.74
N LEU A 87 -22.88 -7.38 8.99
CA LEU A 87 -23.64 -6.96 10.16
C LEU A 87 -25.05 -7.57 10.20
N ARG A 88 -25.73 -7.61 9.05
CA ARG A 88 -27.02 -8.31 8.94
C ARG A 88 -26.89 -9.80 9.19
N LEU A 89 -25.84 -10.42 8.67
CA LEU A 89 -25.53 -11.83 8.94
C LEU A 89 -25.23 -12.08 10.42
N ALA A 90 -24.83 -11.04 11.16
CA ALA A 90 -24.58 -11.06 12.61
C ALA A 90 -25.82 -10.68 13.46
N GLY A 91 -27.00 -10.49 12.82
CA GLY A 91 -28.24 -10.23 13.54
C GLY A 91 -28.54 -8.75 13.79
N VAL A 92 -27.80 -7.80 13.18
CA VAL A 92 -28.22 -6.39 13.14
C VAL A 92 -29.45 -6.29 12.24
N GLY A 93 -30.62 -6.17 12.88
CA GLY A 93 -31.93 -6.52 12.30
C GLY A 93 -32.47 -5.58 11.22
N ASP A 94 -32.17 -4.29 11.31
CA ASP A 94 -32.72 -3.29 10.38
C ASP A 94 -31.72 -2.95 9.28
N ASN A 95 -32.18 -2.99 8.02
CA ASN A 95 -31.35 -2.62 6.86
C ASN A 95 -30.78 -1.20 6.99
N GLU A 96 -31.57 -0.27 7.52
CA GLU A 96 -31.14 1.11 7.73
C GLU A 96 -30.02 1.20 8.76
N THR A 97 -30.14 0.52 9.91
CA THR A 97 -29.09 0.49 10.94
C THR A 97 -27.81 -0.18 10.43
N ALA A 98 -27.93 -1.27 9.68
CA ALA A 98 -26.76 -1.93 9.09
C ALA A 98 -26.04 -1.04 8.07
N LEU A 99 -26.78 -0.25 7.28
CA LEU A 99 -26.21 0.73 6.36
C LEU A 99 -25.52 1.89 7.10
N GLN A 100 -26.13 2.42 8.16
CA GLN A 100 -25.53 3.46 9.00
C GLN A 100 -24.22 2.98 9.64
N TYR A 101 -24.18 1.74 10.13
CA TYR A 101 -22.95 1.15 10.66
C TYR A 101 -21.90 0.91 9.58
N GLY A 102 -22.30 0.49 8.37
CA GLY A 102 -21.41 0.42 7.20
C GLY A 102 -20.79 1.78 6.83
N LEU A 103 -21.56 2.86 6.98
CA LEU A 103 -21.06 4.22 6.77
C LEU A 103 -20.00 4.60 7.82
N VAL A 104 -20.21 4.25 9.09
CA VAL A 104 -19.22 4.47 10.16
C VAL A 104 -17.92 3.71 9.87
N ILE A 105 -18.02 2.46 9.43
CA ILE A 105 -16.88 1.63 9.02
C ILE A 105 -16.11 2.33 7.88
N SER A 106 -16.82 2.83 6.86
CA SER A 106 -16.21 3.52 5.72
C SER A 106 -15.57 4.87 6.11
N ALA A 107 -16.21 5.64 6.98
CA ALA A 107 -15.65 6.88 7.52
C ALA A 107 -14.38 6.62 8.34
N GLY A 108 -14.39 5.56 9.16
CA GLY A 108 -13.22 5.10 9.91
C GLY A 108 -12.05 4.75 8.99
N ASN A 109 -12.31 4.19 7.80
CA ASN A 109 -11.28 3.89 6.81
C ASN A 109 -10.63 5.17 6.26
N VAL A 110 -11.42 6.20 5.96
CA VAL A 110 -10.90 7.49 5.51
C VAL A 110 -10.00 8.11 6.58
N VAL A 111 -10.49 8.19 7.82
CA VAL A 111 -9.72 8.74 8.95
C VAL A 111 -8.45 7.94 9.19
N GLY A 112 -8.55 6.62 9.24
CA GLY A 112 -7.40 5.74 9.45
C GLY A 112 -6.37 5.85 8.33
N THR A 113 -6.80 6.04 7.08
CA THR A 113 -5.90 6.28 5.94
C THR A 113 -5.14 7.59 6.09
N VAL A 114 -5.82 8.68 6.48
CA VAL A 114 -5.16 9.98 6.76
C VAL A 114 -4.13 9.82 7.88
N VAL A 115 -4.48 9.13 8.96
CA VAL A 115 -3.54 8.82 10.05
C VAL A 115 -2.35 8.01 9.53
N GLY A 116 -2.60 7.01 8.68
CA GLY A 116 -1.55 6.22 8.04
C GLY A 116 -0.57 7.05 7.22
N LEU A 117 -1.06 7.97 6.41
CA LEU A 117 -0.24 8.88 5.62
C LEU A 117 0.65 9.76 6.51
N LEU A 118 0.18 10.17 7.69
CA LEU A 118 0.98 10.96 8.64
C LEU A 118 2.00 10.11 9.41
N LEU A 119 1.73 8.81 9.58
CA LEU A 119 2.58 7.89 10.36
C LEU A 119 3.62 7.15 9.52
N ILE A 120 3.38 6.94 8.22
CA ILE A 120 4.24 6.11 7.36
C ILE A 120 5.68 6.59 7.29
N ASP A 121 5.90 7.91 7.28
CA ASP A 121 7.24 8.49 7.28
C ASP A 121 7.87 8.58 8.66
N ARG A 122 7.05 8.61 9.73
CA ARG A 122 7.54 8.66 11.11
C ARG A 122 7.91 7.30 11.66
N ILE A 123 7.11 6.27 11.38
CA ILE A 123 7.31 4.91 11.91
C ILE A 123 8.17 4.09 10.94
N GLY A 124 7.87 4.16 9.65
CA GLY A 124 8.46 3.31 8.62
C GLY A 124 7.45 2.34 8.04
N ARG A 125 7.79 1.73 6.91
CA ARG A 125 6.84 0.94 6.11
C ARG A 125 6.63 -0.43 6.75
N ARG A 126 7.71 -1.11 7.15
CA ARG A 126 7.66 -2.49 7.65
C ARG A 126 7.02 -2.59 9.04
N PRO A 127 7.43 -1.82 10.08
CA PRO A 127 6.79 -1.86 11.38
C PRO A 127 5.31 -1.48 11.33
N LEU A 128 4.94 -0.51 10.48
CA LEU A 128 3.55 -0.06 10.35
C LEU A 128 2.67 -1.15 9.70
N ALA A 129 3.17 -1.85 8.68
CA ALA A 129 2.48 -3.00 8.10
C ALA A 129 2.35 -4.17 9.10
N LEU A 130 3.40 -4.48 9.85
CA LEU A 130 3.35 -5.54 10.88
C LEU A 130 2.34 -5.24 11.98
N TRP A 131 2.34 -4.01 12.51
CA TRP A 131 1.36 -3.56 13.51
C TRP A 131 -0.07 -3.67 12.98
N SER A 132 -0.28 -3.22 11.74
CA SER A 132 -1.57 -3.29 11.06
C SER A 132 -2.05 -4.73 10.91
N LEU A 133 -1.20 -5.63 10.39
CA LEU A 133 -1.53 -7.04 10.22
C LEU A 133 -1.82 -7.77 11.54
N ALA A 134 -1.09 -7.46 12.61
CA ALA A 134 -1.35 -8.02 13.93
C ALA A 134 -2.73 -7.59 14.47
N GLY A 135 -3.09 -6.30 14.31
CA GLY A 135 -4.40 -5.79 14.68
C GLY A 135 -5.54 -6.35 13.82
N CYS A 136 -5.31 -6.51 12.52
CA CYS A 136 -6.24 -7.15 11.59
C CYS A 136 -6.48 -8.62 11.98
N PHE A 137 -5.43 -9.36 12.32
CA PHE A 137 -5.53 -10.75 12.77
C PHE A 137 -6.42 -10.86 14.01
N ALA A 138 -6.14 -10.07 15.04
CA ALA A 138 -6.94 -10.06 16.26
C ALA A 138 -8.41 -9.71 15.98
N SER A 139 -8.65 -8.71 15.14
CA SER A 139 -9.99 -8.26 14.77
C SER A 139 -10.78 -9.31 13.96
N LEU A 140 -10.11 -10.02 13.05
CA LEU A 140 -10.71 -11.12 12.29
C LEU A 140 -11.01 -12.32 13.19
N CYS A 141 -10.18 -12.60 14.20
CA CYS A 141 -10.50 -13.62 15.22
C CYS A 141 -11.75 -13.23 16.02
N VAL A 142 -11.87 -11.97 16.45
CA VAL A 142 -13.08 -11.46 17.13
C VAL A 142 -14.31 -11.63 16.24
N LEU A 143 -14.19 -11.29 14.95
CA LEU A 143 -15.27 -11.44 13.98
C LEU A 143 -15.63 -12.91 13.73
N ALA A 144 -14.66 -13.82 13.67
CA ALA A 144 -14.93 -15.25 13.58
C ALA A 144 -15.68 -15.77 14.83
N LEU A 145 -15.29 -15.30 16.02
CA LEU A 145 -15.94 -15.66 17.29
C LEU A 145 -17.38 -15.13 17.38
N SER A 146 -17.69 -13.95 16.83
CA SER A 146 -19.05 -13.41 16.83
C SER A 146 -20.07 -14.29 16.10
N PHE A 147 -19.59 -15.16 15.20
CA PHE A 147 -20.42 -16.10 14.45
C PHE A 147 -20.38 -17.53 14.99
N HIS A 148 -19.65 -17.80 16.07
CA HIS A 148 -19.50 -19.16 16.61
C HIS A 148 -20.67 -19.58 17.52
N ALA A 149 -21.35 -18.61 18.17
CA ALA A 149 -22.49 -18.88 19.02
C ALA A 149 -23.79 -19.16 18.21
N PRO A 150 -24.75 -19.93 18.75
CA PRO A 150 -26.03 -20.21 18.08
C PRO A 150 -26.85 -18.97 17.74
N ARG A 151 -26.65 -17.89 18.50
CA ARG A 151 -27.13 -16.54 18.17
C ARG A 151 -25.90 -15.68 17.89
N PRO A 152 -25.72 -15.19 16.66
CA PRO A 152 -24.64 -14.27 16.34
C PRO A 152 -24.73 -13.00 17.19
N ASP A 153 -23.58 -12.50 17.63
CA ASP A 153 -23.49 -11.25 18.40
C ASP A 153 -23.16 -10.09 17.44
N GLY A 154 -24.19 -9.32 17.08
CA GLY A 154 -24.06 -8.18 16.19
C GLY A 154 -23.17 -7.06 16.74
N ALA A 155 -23.12 -6.88 18.06
CA ALA A 155 -22.27 -5.88 18.69
C ALA A 155 -20.80 -6.30 18.63
N LEU A 156 -20.51 -7.58 18.88
CA LEU A 156 -19.16 -8.13 18.76
C LEU A 156 -18.68 -8.12 17.31
N ALA A 157 -19.56 -8.44 16.35
CA ALA A 157 -19.25 -8.35 14.92
C ALA A 157 -18.94 -6.91 14.49
N PHE A 158 -19.72 -5.94 14.96
CA PHE A 158 -19.45 -4.52 14.69
C PHE A 158 -18.13 -4.06 15.32
N ALA A 159 -17.86 -4.43 16.57
CA ALA A 159 -16.58 -4.13 17.22
C ALA A 159 -15.38 -4.74 16.46
N GLY A 160 -15.52 -5.98 15.99
CA GLY A 160 -14.51 -6.63 15.14
C GLY A 160 -14.27 -5.90 13.82
N LEU A 161 -15.33 -5.46 13.14
CA LEU A 161 -15.21 -4.68 11.89
C LEU A 161 -14.58 -3.30 12.10
N CYS A 162 -14.96 -2.60 13.16
CA CYS A 162 -14.35 -1.32 13.52
C CYS A 162 -12.87 -1.49 13.87
N GLY A 163 -12.53 -2.46 14.71
CA GLY A 163 -11.14 -2.79 15.06
C GLY A 163 -10.33 -3.13 13.81
N TYR A 164 -10.89 -3.94 12.92
CA TYR A 164 -10.24 -4.31 11.66
C TYR A 164 -9.92 -3.08 10.83
N ILE A 165 -10.87 -2.17 10.61
CA ILE A 165 -10.63 -0.96 9.81
C ILE A 165 -9.62 -0.02 10.47
N LEU A 166 -9.70 0.16 11.79
CA LEU A 166 -8.77 1.04 12.53
C LEU A 166 -7.33 0.51 12.48
N CYS A 167 -7.14 -0.80 12.42
CA CYS A 167 -5.83 -1.41 12.27
C CYS A 167 -5.37 -1.49 10.81
N PHE A 168 -6.25 -1.83 9.88
CA PHE A 168 -5.92 -1.99 8.45
C PHE A 168 -5.51 -0.67 7.81
N SER A 169 -6.34 0.36 8.00
CA SER A 169 -6.27 1.59 7.20
C SER A 169 -4.96 2.36 7.37
N PRO A 170 -4.39 2.51 8.59
CA PRO A 170 -3.14 3.24 8.76
C PRO A 170 -1.90 2.52 8.20
N GLY A 171 -1.91 1.19 8.10
CA GLY A 171 -0.75 0.42 7.66
C GLY A 171 -0.94 -0.27 6.33
N MET A 172 -1.66 -1.39 6.30
CA MET A 172 -1.89 -2.15 5.07
C MET A 172 -2.66 -1.38 3.99
N GLY A 173 -3.32 -0.28 4.33
CA GLY A 173 -3.85 0.69 3.36
C GLY A 173 -2.76 1.32 2.49
N PRO A 174 -1.94 2.25 3.02
CA PRO A 174 -0.96 2.99 2.23
C PRO A 174 0.36 2.24 1.97
N VAL A 175 0.79 1.33 2.86
CA VAL A 175 2.14 0.74 2.78
C VAL A 175 2.41 -0.04 1.49
N PRO A 176 1.54 -0.94 1.01
CA PRO A 176 1.78 -1.67 -0.25
C PRO A 176 2.01 -0.75 -1.45
N TRP A 177 1.27 0.37 -1.52
CA TRP A 177 1.40 1.35 -2.59
C TRP A 177 2.69 2.17 -2.49
N ALA A 178 3.08 2.55 -1.26
CA ALA A 178 4.35 3.24 -1.02
C ALA A 178 5.54 2.34 -1.39
N VAL A 179 5.59 1.12 -0.85
CA VAL A 179 6.66 0.16 -1.11
C VAL A 179 6.75 -0.17 -2.61
N GLN A 180 5.62 -0.36 -3.29
CA GLN A 180 5.59 -0.56 -4.75
C GLN A 180 6.32 0.58 -5.50
N SER A 181 6.17 1.82 -5.08
CA SER A 181 6.83 2.96 -5.74
C SER A 181 8.32 3.07 -5.41
N GLU A 182 8.74 2.55 -4.27
CA GLU A 182 10.10 2.68 -3.72
C GLU A 182 11.04 1.55 -4.15
N VAL A 183 10.54 0.31 -4.28
CA VAL A 183 11.41 -0.87 -4.51
C VAL A 183 11.82 -1.08 -5.96
N PHE A 184 11.08 -0.52 -6.94
CA PHE A 184 11.43 -0.74 -8.33
C PHE A 184 12.53 0.22 -8.81
N PRO A 185 13.57 -0.30 -9.49
CA PRO A 185 14.59 0.52 -10.15
C PRO A 185 13.95 1.48 -11.16
N PRO A 186 14.46 2.72 -11.31
CA PRO A 186 13.84 3.75 -12.15
C PRO A 186 13.49 3.29 -13.57
N ARG A 187 14.37 2.50 -14.20
CA ARG A 187 14.22 2.04 -15.60
C ARG A 187 13.04 1.09 -15.84
N MET A 188 12.57 0.41 -14.81
CA MET A 188 11.58 -0.67 -14.88
C MET A 188 10.40 -0.46 -13.93
N ARG A 189 10.36 0.70 -13.26
CA ARG A 189 9.33 1.08 -12.31
C ARG A 189 7.93 1.01 -12.89
N SER A 190 7.71 1.53 -14.10
CA SER A 190 6.39 1.51 -14.74
C SER A 190 5.90 0.08 -15.02
N ALA A 191 6.76 -0.76 -15.60
CA ALA A 191 6.43 -2.16 -15.88
C ALA A 191 6.18 -2.97 -14.59
N GLY A 192 7.06 -2.86 -13.59
CA GLY A 192 6.91 -3.53 -12.30
C GLY A 192 5.67 -3.10 -11.53
N THR A 193 5.41 -1.78 -11.48
CA THR A 193 4.19 -1.19 -10.91
C THR A 193 2.94 -1.72 -11.61
N GLY A 194 2.96 -1.84 -12.94
CA GLY A 194 1.87 -2.41 -13.72
C GLY A 194 1.56 -3.86 -13.32
N VAL A 195 2.59 -4.71 -13.20
CA VAL A 195 2.41 -6.11 -12.77
C VAL A 195 1.90 -6.21 -11.34
N ALA A 196 2.49 -5.47 -10.40
CA ALA A 196 2.07 -5.47 -9.00
C ALA A 196 0.61 -4.98 -8.83
N THR A 197 0.22 -3.95 -9.60
CA THR A 197 -1.15 -3.44 -9.63
C THR A 197 -2.11 -4.45 -10.24
N PHE A 198 -1.72 -5.12 -11.33
CA PHE A 198 -2.51 -6.21 -11.91
C PHE A 198 -2.75 -7.33 -10.88
N VAL A 199 -1.73 -7.72 -10.13
CA VAL A 199 -1.84 -8.70 -9.05
C VAL A 199 -2.83 -8.22 -7.98
N ASN A 200 -2.79 -6.94 -7.57
CA ASN A 200 -3.79 -6.36 -6.67
C ASN A 200 -5.21 -6.60 -7.22
N TRP A 201 -5.51 -6.16 -8.43
CA TRP A 201 -6.86 -6.27 -8.99
C TRP A 201 -7.29 -7.73 -9.23
N ALA A 202 -6.37 -8.61 -9.59
CA ALA A 202 -6.66 -10.03 -9.76
C ALA A 202 -7.08 -10.69 -8.44
N PHE A 203 -6.35 -10.44 -7.35
CA PHE A 203 -6.71 -10.97 -6.02
C PHE A 203 -7.96 -10.29 -5.46
N ASN A 204 -8.15 -8.99 -5.69
CA ASN A 204 -9.40 -8.30 -5.35
C ASN A 204 -10.60 -9.01 -6.00
N PHE A 205 -10.55 -9.23 -7.31
CA PHE A 205 -11.58 -9.94 -8.04
C PHE A 205 -11.82 -11.35 -7.48
N ALA A 206 -10.76 -12.12 -7.26
CA ALA A 206 -10.87 -13.47 -6.74
C ALA A 206 -11.55 -13.51 -5.36
N VAL A 207 -11.15 -12.63 -4.43
CA VAL A 207 -11.70 -12.57 -3.08
C VAL A 207 -13.15 -12.08 -3.10
N ALA A 208 -13.45 -11.04 -3.88
CA ALA A 208 -14.81 -10.51 -4.01
C ALA A 208 -15.80 -11.55 -4.57
N GLN A 209 -15.38 -12.33 -5.57
CA GLN A 209 -16.22 -13.38 -6.17
C GLN A 209 -16.40 -14.60 -5.27
N THR A 210 -15.38 -14.96 -4.49
CA THR A 210 -15.41 -16.19 -3.67
C THR A 210 -16.00 -15.98 -2.28
N PHE A 211 -16.06 -14.75 -1.76
CA PHE A 211 -16.45 -14.47 -0.38
C PHE A 211 -17.83 -15.05 0.01
N LEU A 212 -18.89 -14.74 -0.74
CA LEU A 212 -20.23 -15.23 -0.39
C LEU A 212 -20.32 -16.77 -0.53
N SER A 213 -19.68 -17.34 -1.55
CA SER A 213 -19.57 -18.79 -1.72
C SER A 213 -18.84 -19.47 -0.55
N MET A 214 -17.82 -18.82 0.03
CA MET A 214 -17.16 -19.30 1.24
C MET A 214 -18.08 -19.23 2.46
N VAL A 215 -18.84 -18.14 2.61
CA VAL A 215 -19.80 -18.00 3.71
C VAL A 215 -20.86 -19.09 3.67
N ASP A 216 -21.36 -19.43 2.48
CA ASP A 216 -22.37 -20.48 2.30
C ASP A 216 -21.77 -21.89 2.44
N GLY A 217 -20.53 -22.10 1.99
CA GLY A 217 -19.88 -23.42 1.99
C GLY A 217 -19.24 -23.82 3.32
N ILE A 218 -18.38 -22.96 3.89
CA ILE A 218 -17.63 -23.24 5.13
C ILE A 218 -18.16 -22.49 6.35
N GLY A 219 -19.22 -21.70 6.16
CA GLY A 219 -19.85 -20.90 7.22
C GLY A 219 -19.11 -19.59 7.51
N LYS A 220 -19.84 -18.62 8.06
CA LYS A 220 -19.34 -17.26 8.40
C LYS A 220 -18.08 -17.30 9.27
N ALA A 221 -18.12 -18.07 10.37
CA ALA A 221 -16.98 -18.22 11.28
C ALA A 221 -15.77 -18.83 10.57
N GLY A 222 -15.98 -19.85 9.72
CA GLY A 222 -14.93 -20.47 8.91
C GLY A 222 -14.31 -19.51 7.90
N THR A 223 -15.13 -18.67 7.23
CA THR A 223 -14.64 -17.66 6.29
C THR A 223 -13.74 -16.63 6.96
N PHE A 224 -14.16 -16.05 8.09
CA PHE A 224 -13.33 -15.07 8.80
C PHE A 224 -12.10 -15.68 9.46
N ALA A 225 -12.18 -16.94 9.92
CA ALA A 225 -11.01 -17.69 10.38
C ALA A 225 -10.00 -17.95 9.24
N CYS A 226 -10.49 -18.21 8.01
CA CYS A 226 -9.63 -18.34 6.83
C CYS A 226 -8.90 -17.03 6.52
N PHE A 227 -9.59 -15.88 6.53
CA PHE A 227 -8.95 -14.58 6.38
C PHE A 227 -7.96 -14.28 7.51
N ALA A 228 -8.24 -14.66 8.76
CA ALA A 228 -7.29 -14.55 9.85
C ALA A 228 -6.02 -15.39 9.57
N GLY A 229 -6.18 -16.64 9.10
CA GLY A 229 -5.06 -17.49 8.68
C GLY A 229 -4.22 -16.86 7.57
N LEU A 230 -4.86 -16.33 6.52
CA LEU A 230 -4.18 -15.61 5.44
C LEU A 230 -3.47 -14.34 5.94
N THR A 231 -4.05 -13.66 6.92
CA THR A 231 -3.42 -12.49 7.57
C THR A 231 -2.18 -12.87 8.36
N ALA A 232 -2.17 -14.03 9.02
CA ALA A 232 -0.97 -14.55 9.68
C ALA A 232 0.14 -14.91 8.67
N VAL A 233 -0.21 -15.48 7.53
CA VAL A 233 0.74 -15.71 6.43
C VAL A 233 1.28 -14.38 5.88
N ALA A 234 0.42 -13.38 5.68
CA ALA A 234 0.82 -12.04 5.29
C ALA A 234 1.80 -11.42 6.30
N PHE A 235 1.52 -11.58 7.60
CA PHE A 235 2.41 -11.11 8.67
C PHE A 235 3.79 -11.77 8.57
N ALA A 236 3.85 -13.09 8.40
CA ALA A 236 5.11 -13.81 8.23
C ALA A 236 5.85 -13.36 6.96
N PHE A 237 5.13 -13.12 5.86
CA PHE A 237 5.70 -12.58 4.63
C PHE A 237 6.32 -11.19 4.84
N VAL A 238 5.60 -10.26 5.48
CA VAL A 238 6.14 -8.93 5.78
C VAL A 238 7.33 -9.01 6.75
N LEU A 239 7.28 -9.94 7.70
CA LEU A 239 8.36 -10.13 8.66
C LEU A 239 9.63 -10.66 7.99
N CYS A 240 9.53 -11.60 7.05
CA CYS A 240 10.69 -12.27 6.48
C CYS A 240 11.19 -11.66 5.17
N ALA A 241 10.30 -11.11 4.34
CA ALA A 241 10.59 -10.76 2.96
C ALA A 241 10.54 -9.26 2.66
N VAL A 242 9.87 -8.43 3.46
CA VAL A 242 9.72 -7.00 3.16
C VAL A 242 10.84 -6.21 3.86
N PRO A 243 11.70 -5.50 3.13
CA PRO A 243 12.72 -4.65 3.73
C PRO A 243 12.12 -3.35 4.27
N GLU A 244 12.85 -2.69 5.17
CA GLU A 244 12.51 -1.32 5.57
C GLU A 244 13.11 -0.34 4.56
N THR A 245 12.30 0.58 4.06
CA THR A 245 12.67 1.58 3.04
C THR A 245 12.76 3.00 3.59
N LYS A 246 12.32 3.23 4.83
CA LYS A 246 12.34 4.55 5.47
C LYS A 246 13.75 5.15 5.52
N GLY A 247 13.85 6.38 5.03
CA GLY A 247 15.06 7.19 5.14
C GLY A 247 16.16 6.79 4.15
N LEU A 248 15.87 5.87 3.22
CA LEU A 248 16.77 5.48 2.15
C LEU A 248 16.41 6.22 0.86
N SER A 249 17.42 6.61 0.10
CA SER A 249 17.27 7.00 -1.29
C SER A 249 16.86 5.81 -2.17
N LEU A 250 16.28 6.08 -3.34
CA LEU A 250 15.84 5.02 -4.26
C LEU A 250 17.02 4.14 -4.75
N ASP A 251 18.22 4.72 -4.83
CA ASP A 251 19.43 3.99 -5.21
C ASP A 251 19.87 3.07 -4.06
N GLU A 252 19.84 3.55 -2.80
CA GLU A 252 20.14 2.73 -1.62
C GLU A 252 19.15 1.58 -1.45
N VAL A 253 17.85 1.81 -1.69
CA VAL A 253 16.85 0.73 -1.71
C VAL A 253 17.22 -0.30 -2.77
N THR A 254 17.57 0.12 -3.99
CA THR A 254 17.97 -0.79 -5.07
C THR A 254 19.21 -1.63 -4.68
N HIS A 255 20.18 -1.03 -3.99
CA HIS A 255 21.35 -1.72 -3.47
C HIS A 255 21.01 -2.76 -2.39
N LEU A 256 19.96 -2.53 -1.60
CA LEU A 256 19.49 -3.45 -0.57
C LEU A 256 18.79 -4.69 -1.16
N LEU A 257 18.33 -4.63 -2.42
CA LEU A 257 17.67 -5.74 -3.12
C LEU A 257 18.65 -6.67 -3.87
N ARG A 258 19.97 -6.42 -3.78
CA ARG A 258 21.02 -7.20 -4.44
C ARG A 258 21.40 -8.47 -3.69
#